data_AF-A0A7Y1YHC4-F1
#
_entry.id   AF-A0A7Y1YHC4-F1
#
_cell.length_a   1.000
_cell.length_b   1.000
_cell.length_c   1.000
_cell.angle_alpha   90.00
_cell.angle_beta   90.00
_cell.angle_gamma   90.00
#
_symmetry.space_group_name_H-M   'P 1'
#
loop_
_entity.id
_entity.type
_entity.pdbx_description
1 polymer ?
#
loop_
_entity_poly.entity_id
_entity_poly.type
_entity_poly.pdbx_seq_one_letter_code
_entity_poly.pdbx_strand_id
1 'polypeptide(L)'
;NILFLNLQDHDDYENELKPVMKESIRLEIGILLFNLHTSALLGQRNTINVWVSNRKGNWQLEGWDIGNLDLSILVAYKLKMNWDARIRLITVVDNAEEEVNAKNFLKTLISLARLPQTMTEVYIGTFIEMVRKAPPADLNIFGMQDTLPYNFIKDMSEKTSSSCLFVRDSGHESILA
;
A
#
# COMPACT_ATOMS: atom_id res chain seq x y z
N ASN A 1 17.28 5.85 1.64
CA ASN A 1 17.40 4.80 2.68
C ASN A 1 16.03 4.37 3.11
N ILE A 2 15.86 3.10 3.51
CA ILE A 2 14.57 2.56 3.95
C ILE A 2 14.75 1.96 5.34
N LEU A 3 13.92 2.39 6.29
CA LEU A 3 13.77 1.76 7.60
C LEU A 3 12.72 0.64 7.50
N PHE A 4 13.12 -0.58 7.85
CA PHE A 4 12.20 -1.70 7.99
C PHE A 4 11.91 -1.97 9.46
N LEU A 5 10.64 -1.95 9.83
CA LEU A 5 10.14 -2.25 11.17
C LEU A 5 9.20 -3.45 11.09
N ASN A 6 9.40 -4.42 11.97
CA ASN A 6 8.51 -5.56 12.11
C ASN A 6 7.67 -5.37 13.37
N LEU A 7 6.36 -5.27 13.22
CA LEU A 7 5.43 -5.08 14.33
C LEU A 7 5.09 -6.44 14.94
N GLN A 8 5.48 -6.62 16.20
CA GLN A 8 5.23 -7.82 16.99
C GLN A 8 4.23 -7.50 18.10
N ASP A 9 3.49 -8.51 18.57
CA ASP A 9 2.40 -8.31 19.55
C ASP A 9 2.86 -7.76 20.91
N HIS A 10 4.15 -7.83 21.21
CA HIS A 10 4.76 -7.38 22.47
C HIS A 10 5.48 -6.03 22.35
N ASP A 11 5.47 -5.42 21.16
CA ASP A 11 6.14 -4.16 20.93
C ASP A 11 5.35 -2.99 21.55
N ASP A 12 6.07 -2.03 22.13
CA ASP A 12 5.48 -0.75 22.52
C ASP A 12 5.41 0.19 21.29
N TYR A 13 4.34 0.02 20.51
CA TYR A 13 4.15 0.81 19.29
C TYR A 13 4.19 2.32 19.55
N GLU A 14 3.56 2.80 20.63
CA GLU A 14 3.39 4.23 20.88
C GLU A 14 4.66 4.89 21.41
N ASN A 15 5.43 4.20 22.26
CA ASN A 15 6.62 4.78 22.89
C ASN A 15 7.95 4.39 22.22
N GLU A 16 7.99 3.33 21.41
CA GLU A 16 9.22 2.87 20.75
C GLU A 16 9.15 3.01 19.22
N LEU A 17 8.22 2.32 18.54
CA LEU A 17 8.20 2.29 17.07
C LEU A 17 7.78 3.64 16.47
N LYS A 18 6.70 4.22 16.98
CA LYS A 18 6.13 5.45 16.44
C LYS A 18 7.09 6.65 16.53
N PRO A 19 7.83 6.89 17.63
CA PRO A 19 8.86 7.93 17.67
C PRO A 19 9.97 7.72 16.63
N VAL A 20 10.44 6.47 16.45
CA VAL A 20 11.45 6.14 15.44
C VAL A 20 10.92 6.41 14.03
N MET A 21 9.66 6.05 13.76
CA MET A 21 9.01 6.36 12.49
C MET A 21 8.90 7.87 12.26
N LYS A 22 8.52 8.65 13.27
CA LYS A 22 8.45 10.12 13.17
C LYS A 22 9.80 10.75 12.85
N GLU A 23 10.87 10.31 13.50
CA GLU A 23 12.22 10.78 13.17
C GLU A 23 12.65 10.36 11.77
N SER A 24 12.28 9.15 11.32
CA SER A 24 12.56 8.68 9.97
C SER A 24 11.83 9.52 8.91
N ILE A 25 10.58 9.89 9.15
CA ILE A 25 9.83 10.83 8.29
C ILE A 25 10.55 12.19 8.24
N ARG A 26 10.96 12.73 9.40
CA ARG A 26 11.68 14.02 9.48
C ARG A 26 13.01 14.00 8.73
N LEU A 27 13.67 12.85 8.67
CA LEU A 27 14.96 12.64 8.00
C LEU A 27 14.81 12.20 6.53
N GLU A 28 13.60 12.20 5.98
CA GLU A 28 13.33 11.76 4.60
C GLU A 28 13.85 10.33 4.36
N ILE A 29 13.52 9.43 5.28
CA ILE A 29 13.81 7.99 5.18
C ILE A 29 12.49 7.27 4.93
N GLY A 30 12.45 6.45 3.88
CA GLY A 30 11.27 5.63 3.56
C GLY A 30 11.04 4.59 4.65
N ILE A 31 9.79 4.23 4.91
CA ILE A 31 9.44 3.32 6.01
C ILE A 31 8.63 2.14 5.47
N LEU A 32 9.00 0.95 5.92
CA LEU A 32 8.25 -0.28 5.74
C LEU A 32 7.90 -0.83 7.12
N LEU A 33 6.65 -0.67 7.55
CA LEU A 33 6.13 -1.28 8.77
C LEU A 33 5.37 -2.56 8.41
N PHE A 34 5.94 -3.70 8.76
CA PHE A 34 5.39 -5.01 8.46
C PHE A 34 4.60 -5.56 9.65
N ASN A 35 3.34 -5.94 9.42
CA ASN A 35 2.50 -6.63 10.41
C ASN A 35 2.18 -8.03 9.90
N LEU A 36 2.82 -9.04 10.49
CA LEU A 36 2.66 -10.44 10.12
C LEU A 36 1.34 -10.99 10.68
N HIS A 37 0.50 -11.55 9.81
CA HIS A 37 -0.71 -12.24 10.27
C HIS A 37 -0.33 -13.57 10.93
N THR A 38 -0.75 -13.78 12.18
CA THR A 38 -0.28 -14.89 13.03
C THR A 38 -0.63 -16.27 12.49
N SER A 39 -1.76 -16.43 11.80
CA SER A 39 -2.20 -17.72 11.23
C SER A 39 -1.96 -17.86 9.73
N ALA A 40 -2.04 -16.75 8.99
CA ALA A 40 -1.92 -16.77 7.53
C ALA A 40 -0.47 -16.63 7.08
N LEU A 41 0.39 -16.05 7.93
CA LEU A 41 1.79 -15.72 7.61
C LEU A 41 1.83 -14.98 6.27
N LEU A 42 2.64 -15.45 5.30
CA LEU A 42 2.71 -14.90 3.94
C LEU A 42 1.90 -15.73 2.92
N GLY A 43 0.96 -16.55 3.39
CA GLY A 43 0.11 -17.39 2.54
C GLY A 43 0.89 -18.25 1.55
N GLN A 44 0.40 -18.31 0.31
CA GLN A 44 1.02 -19.00 -0.81
C GLN A 44 1.96 -18.10 -1.62
N ARG A 45 2.08 -16.82 -1.26
CA ARG A 45 2.92 -15.81 -1.96
C ARG A 45 2.55 -15.62 -3.45
N ASN A 46 1.29 -15.86 -3.80
CA ASN A 46 0.79 -15.83 -5.17
C ASN A 46 0.23 -14.47 -5.59
N THR A 47 -0.30 -13.68 -4.65
CA THR A 47 -0.98 -12.41 -4.97
C THR A 47 -0.62 -11.32 -3.96
N ILE A 48 -0.31 -10.13 -4.47
CA ILE A 48 -0.01 -8.93 -3.69
C ILE A 48 -1.04 -7.86 -4.08
N ASN A 49 -1.80 -7.37 -3.11
CA ASN A 49 -2.67 -6.21 -3.29
C ASN A 49 -1.89 -4.94 -2.92
N VAL A 50 -1.91 -3.93 -3.79
CA VAL A 50 -1.41 -2.59 -3.49
C VAL A 50 -2.58 -1.63 -3.49
N TRP A 51 -2.82 -1.01 -2.33
CA TRP A 51 -3.93 -0.09 -2.12
C TRP A 51 -3.51 1.33 -2.48
N VAL A 52 -4.19 1.87 -3.49
CA VAL A 52 -4.02 3.22 -4.00
C VAL A 52 -5.06 4.11 -3.34
N SER A 53 -4.61 5.19 -2.72
CA SER A 53 -5.49 6.16 -2.06
C SER A 53 -6.41 6.85 -3.06
N ASN A 54 -7.66 7.11 -2.64
CA ASN A 54 -8.58 7.96 -3.40
C ASN A 54 -7.96 9.34 -3.61
N ARG A 55 -7.99 9.85 -4.84
CA ARG A 55 -7.42 11.15 -5.21
C ARG A 55 -8.43 12.30 -5.14
N LYS A 56 -9.69 12.03 -4.73
CA LYS A 56 -10.75 13.02 -4.49
C LYS A 56 -10.90 14.01 -5.65
N GLY A 57 -11.06 13.47 -6.86
CA GLY A 57 -11.11 14.25 -8.09
C GLY A 57 -9.75 14.59 -8.72
N ASN A 58 -8.62 14.52 -8.01
CA ASN A 58 -7.29 14.78 -8.57
C ASN A 58 -6.66 13.55 -9.26
N TRP A 59 -7.32 13.06 -10.31
CA TRP A 59 -6.89 11.87 -11.04
C TRP A 59 -5.80 12.14 -12.09
N GLN A 60 -5.33 13.38 -12.18
CA GLN A 60 -4.24 13.75 -13.08
C GLN A 60 -2.90 13.33 -12.46
N LEU A 61 -2.01 12.82 -13.31
CA LEU A 61 -0.61 12.62 -12.95
C LEU A 61 0.11 13.95 -13.16
N GLU A 62 -0.06 14.89 -12.23
CA GLU A 62 0.65 16.16 -12.25
C GLU A 62 2.09 15.94 -11.77
N GLY A 63 2.99 15.60 -12.70
CA GLY A 63 4.42 15.46 -12.43
C GLY A 63 4.84 14.08 -11.89
N TRP A 64 5.87 14.06 -11.05
CA TRP A 64 6.50 12.86 -10.47
C TRP A 64 5.87 12.41 -9.15
N ASP A 65 4.93 13.19 -8.60
CA ASP A 65 4.31 12.92 -7.31
C ASP A 65 3.01 12.12 -7.49
N ILE A 66 3.12 10.81 -7.26
CA ILE A 66 1.96 9.91 -7.23
C ILE A 66 1.38 9.73 -5.81
N GLY A 67 1.83 10.52 -4.84
CA GLY A 67 1.60 10.32 -3.41
C GLY A 67 2.54 9.26 -2.83
N ASN A 68 2.20 8.71 -1.65
CA ASN A 68 2.95 7.61 -1.02
C ASN A 68 2.74 6.25 -1.72
N LEU A 69 3.14 6.18 -2.97
CA LEU A 69 2.85 5.06 -3.86
C LEU A 69 4.12 4.54 -4.56
N ASP A 70 5.17 5.35 -4.68
CA ASP A 70 6.41 4.95 -5.35
C ASP A 70 7.06 3.76 -4.65
N LEU A 71 7.32 3.88 -3.34
CA LEU A 71 7.94 2.80 -2.58
C LEU A 71 7.01 1.59 -2.47
N SER A 72 5.70 1.83 -2.35
CA SER A 72 4.68 0.76 -2.30
C SER A 72 4.75 -0.13 -3.53
N ILE A 73 4.79 0.47 -4.73
CA ILE A 73 4.83 -0.30 -5.97
C ILE A 73 6.22 -0.89 -6.22
N LEU A 74 7.31 -0.18 -5.89
CA LEU A 74 8.66 -0.72 -6.01
C LEU A 74 8.83 -1.99 -5.17
N VAL A 75 8.34 -1.99 -3.92
CA VAL A 75 8.35 -3.17 -3.05
C VAL A 75 7.45 -4.27 -3.61
N ALA A 76 6.23 -3.95 -4.05
CA ALA A 76 5.34 -4.93 -4.68
C ALA A 76 5.98 -5.60 -5.89
N TYR A 77 6.67 -4.84 -6.74
CA TYR A 77 7.38 -5.33 -7.91
C TYR A 77 8.54 -6.25 -7.54
N LYS A 78 9.36 -5.87 -6.55
CA LYS A 78 10.45 -6.73 -6.07
C LYS A 78 9.93 -8.04 -5.48
N LEU A 79 8.84 -8.00 -4.73
CA LEU A 79 8.20 -9.21 -4.20
C LEU A 79 7.61 -10.07 -5.32
N LYS A 80 6.95 -9.47 -6.32
CA LYS A 80 6.48 -10.17 -7.52
C LYS A 80 7.61 -10.96 -8.19
N MET A 81 8.76 -10.33 -8.42
CA MET A 81 9.89 -11.00 -9.06
C MET A 81 10.43 -12.17 -8.22
N ASN A 82 10.45 -12.02 -6.89
CA ASN A 82 11.00 -13.03 -6.00
C ASN A 82 10.04 -14.20 -5.73
N TRP A 83 8.73 -13.96 -5.81
CA TRP A 83 7.70 -14.95 -5.50
C TRP A 83 7.01 -15.53 -6.73
N ASP A 84 7.29 -14.99 -7.92
CA ASP A 84 6.49 -15.22 -9.13
C ASP A 84 5.00 -14.86 -8.92
N ALA A 85 4.75 -13.79 -8.16
CA ALA A 85 3.42 -13.39 -7.74
C ALA A 85 2.72 -12.49 -8.78
N ARG A 86 1.41 -12.31 -8.61
CA ARG A 86 0.60 -11.32 -9.34
C ARG A 86 0.37 -10.09 -8.48
N ILE A 87 0.49 -8.91 -9.09
CA ILE A 87 0.14 -7.63 -8.45
C ILE A 87 -1.27 -7.25 -8.84
N ARG A 88 -2.07 -6.81 -7.87
CA ARG A 88 -3.35 -6.15 -8.06
C ARG A 88 -3.30 -4.75 -7.46
N LEU A 89 -3.52 -3.73 -8.28
CA LEU A 89 -3.77 -2.38 -7.80
C LEU A 89 -5.26 -2.22 -7.48
N ILE A 90 -5.56 -1.77 -6.27
CA ILE A 90 -6.93 -1.55 -5.81
C ILE A 90 -7.09 -0.10 -5.41
N THR A 91 -8.12 0.57 -5.90
CA THR A 91 -8.54 1.89 -5.41
C THR A 91 -10.02 1.89 -5.08
N VAL A 92 -10.39 2.71 -4.10
CA VAL A 92 -11.78 2.91 -3.69
C VAL A 92 -12.15 4.36 -3.97
N VAL A 93 -13.29 4.58 -4.62
CA VAL A 93 -13.81 5.91 -4.96
C VAL A 93 -15.16 6.15 -4.28
N ASP A 94 -15.49 7.42 -4.07
CA ASP A 94 -16.67 7.80 -3.29
C ASP A 94 -17.99 7.64 -4.08
N ASN A 95 -17.93 7.74 -5.40
CA ASN A 95 -19.10 7.71 -6.27
C ASN A 95 -18.76 7.13 -7.67
N ALA A 96 -19.79 6.83 -8.45
CA ALA A 96 -19.66 6.24 -9.78
C ALA A 96 -19.03 7.18 -10.82
N GLU A 97 -19.11 8.50 -10.62
CA GLU A 97 -18.56 9.49 -11.54
C GLU A 97 -17.03 9.43 -11.56
N GLU A 98 -16.41 9.11 -10.41
CA GLU A 98 -14.96 8.97 -10.30
C GLU A 98 -14.41 7.62 -10.78
N GLU A 99 -15.26 6.60 -10.96
CA GLU A 99 -14.83 5.24 -11.31
C GLU A 99 -14.03 5.21 -12.62
N VAL A 100 -14.50 5.93 -13.65
CA VAL A 100 -13.84 5.98 -14.96
C VAL A 100 -12.47 6.66 -14.86
N ASN A 101 -12.39 7.74 -14.10
CA ASN A 101 -11.15 8.48 -13.89
C ASN A 101 -10.12 7.65 -13.12
N ALA A 102 -10.56 6.93 -12.09
CA ALA A 102 -9.73 6.00 -11.33
C ALA A 102 -9.20 4.85 -12.20
N LYS A 103 -10.05 4.25 -13.05
CA LYS A 103 -9.62 3.21 -14.00
C LYS A 103 -8.57 3.74 -14.98
N ASN A 104 -8.78 4.94 -15.51
CA ASN A 104 -7.82 5.55 -16.44
C ASN A 104 -6.51 5.89 -15.74
N PHE A 105 -6.56 6.42 -14.51
CA PHE A 105 -5.39 6.66 -13.69
C PHE A 105 -4.56 5.39 -13.49
N LEU A 106 -5.17 4.29 -13.04
CA LEU A 106 -4.46 3.02 -12.83
C LEU A 106 -3.83 2.47 -14.12
N LYS A 107 -4.53 2.59 -15.26
CA LYS A 107 -3.98 2.20 -16.57
C LYS A 107 -2.76 3.01 -16.95
N THR A 108 -2.83 4.34 -16.79
CA THR A 108 -1.71 5.23 -17.09
C THR A 108 -0.53 4.94 -16.17
N LEU A 109 -0.78 4.78 -14.87
CA LEU A 109 0.22 4.41 -13.88
C LEU A 109 0.96 3.11 -14.26
N ILE A 110 0.21 2.05 -14.60
CA ILE A 110 0.80 0.76 -15.04
C ILE A 110 1.67 0.94 -16.29
N SER A 111 1.20 1.74 -17.25
CA SER A 111 1.92 2.00 -18.50
C SER A 111 3.24 2.72 -18.24
N LEU A 112 3.19 3.83 -17.49
CA LEU A 112 4.37 4.65 -17.20
C LEU A 112 5.38 3.90 -16.32
N ALA A 113 4.92 3.19 -15.30
CA ALA A 113 5.76 2.38 -14.41
C ALA A 113 6.29 1.09 -15.07
N ARG A 114 5.89 0.78 -16.32
CA ARG A 114 6.28 -0.44 -17.05
C ARG A 114 5.99 -1.71 -16.25
N LEU A 115 4.78 -1.82 -15.70
CA LEU A 115 4.34 -2.95 -14.87
C LEU A 115 3.33 -3.85 -15.62
N PRO A 116 3.74 -4.52 -16.71
CA PRO A 116 2.82 -5.35 -17.48
C PRO A 116 2.23 -6.48 -16.63
N GLN A 117 1.03 -6.93 -17.02
CA GLN A 117 0.31 -8.03 -16.35
C GLN A 117 -0.07 -7.70 -14.89
N THR A 118 -0.26 -6.42 -14.59
CA THR A 118 -0.81 -5.97 -13.31
C THR A 118 -2.33 -5.90 -13.40
N MET A 119 -3.02 -6.48 -12.43
CA MET A 119 -4.48 -6.44 -12.35
C MET A 119 -4.91 -5.10 -11.72
N THR A 120 -6.09 -4.60 -12.09
CA THR A 120 -6.65 -3.35 -11.53
C THR A 120 -8.09 -3.57 -11.09
N GLU A 121 -8.42 -3.10 -9.90
CA GLU A 121 -9.79 -3.12 -9.39
C GLU A 121 -10.15 -1.74 -8.82
N VAL A 122 -11.35 -1.27 -9.17
CA VAL A 122 -11.91 0.00 -8.70
C VAL A 122 -13.23 -0.31 -8.03
N TYR A 123 -13.38 0.10 -6.78
CA TYR A 123 -14.59 -0.10 -5.99
C TYR A 123 -15.23 1.24 -5.64
N ILE A 124 -16.57 1.26 -5.57
CA ILE A 124 -17.33 2.43 -5.11
C ILE A 124 -17.79 2.17 -3.67
N GLY A 125 -17.51 3.11 -2.76
CA GLY A 125 -17.93 3.04 -1.36
C GLY A 125 -16.84 3.52 -0.40
N THR A 126 -16.89 3.06 0.85
CA THR A 126 -15.90 3.45 1.85
C THR A 126 -14.69 2.50 1.84
N PHE A 127 -13.49 3.03 2.10
CA PHE A 127 -12.26 2.24 2.16
C PHE A 127 -12.39 1.06 3.13
N ILE A 128 -12.88 1.30 4.36
CA ILE A 128 -13.00 0.29 5.42
C ILE A 128 -13.93 -0.86 5.02
N GLU A 129 -15.03 -0.57 4.32
CA GLU A 129 -15.93 -1.62 3.83
C GLU A 129 -15.29 -2.46 2.72
N MET A 130 -14.56 -1.80 1.81
CA MET A 130 -13.95 -2.46 0.66
C MET A 130 -12.73 -3.29 1.04
N VAL A 131 -11.96 -2.91 2.06
CA VAL A 131 -10.85 -3.74 2.58
C VAL A 131 -11.31 -5.14 2.99
N ARG A 132 -12.54 -5.28 3.53
CA ARG A 132 -13.12 -6.58 3.90
C ARG A 132 -13.65 -7.37 2.69
N LYS A 133 -14.11 -6.68 1.64
CA LYS A 133 -14.79 -7.29 0.48
C LYS A 133 -13.87 -7.55 -0.70
N ALA A 134 -12.75 -6.83 -0.77
CA ALA A 134 -11.78 -6.96 -1.84
C ALA A 134 -11.23 -8.39 -1.90
N PRO A 135 -10.79 -8.85 -3.09
CA PRO A 135 -10.34 -10.22 -3.22
C PRO A 135 -9.08 -10.45 -2.38
N PRO A 136 -8.95 -11.65 -1.78
CA PRO A 136 -7.85 -11.94 -0.89
C PRO A 136 -6.50 -11.84 -1.60
N ALA A 137 -5.47 -11.56 -0.82
CA ALA A 137 -4.07 -11.56 -1.22
C ALA A 137 -3.21 -12.08 -0.08
N ASP A 138 -2.03 -12.58 -0.43
CA ASP A 138 -1.05 -13.09 0.53
C ASP A 138 -0.35 -11.94 1.28
N LEU A 139 -0.30 -10.77 0.66
CA LEU A 139 0.19 -9.52 1.24
C LEU A 139 -0.67 -8.35 0.76
N ASN A 140 -1.08 -7.48 1.69
CA ASN A 140 -1.68 -6.19 1.38
C ASN A 140 -0.70 -5.06 1.70
N ILE A 141 -0.44 -4.20 0.71
CA ILE A 141 0.45 -3.04 0.84
C ILE A 141 -0.40 -1.77 0.86
N PHE A 142 -0.25 -0.98 1.92
CA PHE A 142 -0.97 0.28 2.13
C PHE A 142 0.00 1.45 2.23
N GLY A 143 -0.23 2.50 1.44
CA GLY A 143 0.49 3.76 1.62
C GLY A 143 0.01 4.50 2.87
N MET A 144 0.93 5.12 3.61
CA MET A 144 0.62 6.00 4.75
C MET A 144 1.27 7.37 4.54
N GLN A 145 0.60 8.45 4.96
CA GLN A 145 1.14 9.82 4.89
C GLN A 145 1.93 10.22 6.14
N ASP A 146 1.56 9.65 7.28
CA ASP A 146 2.17 9.83 8.59
C ASP A 146 2.04 8.52 9.37
N THR A 147 2.54 8.48 10.61
CA THR A 147 2.33 7.37 11.54
C THR A 147 0.85 7.09 11.75
N LEU A 148 0.47 5.82 11.56
CA LEU A 148 -0.92 5.37 11.72
C LEU A 148 -1.22 5.08 13.20
N PRO A 149 -2.48 5.20 13.65
CA PRO A 149 -2.86 4.67 14.96
C PRO A 149 -2.68 3.15 15.03
N TYR A 150 -2.19 2.62 16.14
CA TYR A 150 -1.98 1.17 16.32
C TYR A 150 -3.24 0.35 16.02
N ASN A 151 -4.40 0.80 16.51
CA ASN A 151 -5.67 0.13 16.28
C ASN A 151 -6.03 0.04 14.79
N PHE A 152 -5.67 1.04 13.98
CA PHE A 152 -5.90 0.99 12.54
C PHE A 152 -5.03 -0.09 11.88
N ILE A 153 -3.76 -0.20 12.28
CA ILE A 153 -2.84 -1.21 11.75
C ILE A 153 -3.36 -2.62 12.04
N LYS A 154 -3.78 -2.90 13.28
CA LYS A 154 -4.34 -4.21 13.66
C LYS A 154 -5.64 -4.49 12.90
N ASP A 155 -6.53 -3.49 12.84
CA ASP A 155 -7.81 -3.61 12.17
C ASP A 155 -7.69 -3.93 10.67
N MET A 156 -6.69 -3.37 9.96
CA MET A 156 -6.45 -3.70 8.55
C MET A 156 -5.98 -5.15 8.37
N SER A 157 -5.12 -5.65 9.24
CA SER A 157 -4.67 -7.05 9.17
C SER A 157 -5.79 -8.04 9.48
N GLU A 158 -6.67 -7.71 10.44
CA GLU A 158 -7.86 -8.53 10.71
C GLU A 158 -8.85 -8.50 9.54
N LYS A 159 -9.16 -7.32 9.00
CA LYS A 159 -10.13 -7.17 7.91
C LYS A 159 -9.68 -7.81 6.60
N THR A 160 -8.38 -7.81 6.31
CA THR A 160 -7.82 -8.50 5.14
C THR A 160 -7.55 -9.99 5.38
N SER A 161 -7.53 -10.43 6.65
CA SER A 161 -7.16 -11.79 7.06
C SER A 161 -5.81 -12.25 6.47
N SER A 162 -4.87 -11.30 6.35
CA SER A 162 -3.58 -11.49 5.68
C SER A 162 -2.52 -10.57 6.26
N SER A 163 -1.25 -10.84 5.95
CA SER A 163 -0.17 -9.93 6.34
C SER A 163 -0.29 -8.58 5.65
N CYS A 164 0.09 -7.53 6.36
CA CYS A 164 0.01 -6.16 5.87
C CYS A 164 1.38 -5.49 5.91
N LEU A 165 1.67 -4.67 4.91
CA LEU A 165 2.84 -3.81 4.85
C LEU A 165 2.38 -2.37 4.70
N PHE A 166 2.72 -1.53 5.67
CA PHE A 166 2.42 -0.10 5.63
C PHE A 166 3.66 0.65 5.18
N VAL A 167 3.52 1.47 4.15
CA VAL A 167 4.64 2.03 3.40
C VAL A 167 4.55 3.55 3.38
N ARG A 168 5.67 4.20 3.71
CA ARG A 168 5.86 5.64 3.57
C ARG A 168 7.02 5.89 2.64
N ASP A 169 6.80 6.70 1.61
CA ASP A 169 7.88 7.11 0.72
C ASP A 169 8.80 8.11 1.45
N SER A 170 10.09 8.10 1.14
CA SER A 170 11.02 9.16 1.59
C SER A 170 10.78 10.50 0.89
N GLY A 171 10.17 10.47 -0.30
CA GLY A 171 10.04 11.61 -1.21
C GLY A 171 11.15 11.69 -2.27
N HIS A 172 12.13 10.78 -2.21
CA HIS A 172 13.21 10.67 -3.21
C HIS A 172 13.01 9.47 -4.14
N GLU A 173 12.06 8.59 -3.85
CA GLU A 173 11.68 7.50 -4.73
C GLU A 173 10.94 8.04 -5.95
N SER A 174 11.17 7.41 -7.10
CA SER A 174 10.34 7.62 -8.27
C SER A 174 10.25 6.34 -9.07
N ILE A 175 9.03 5.85 -9.26
CA ILE A 175 8.77 4.67 -10.11
C ILE A 175 8.66 5.02 -11.60
N LEU A 176 8.51 6.30 -11.90
CA LEU A 176 8.32 6.76 -13.27
C LEU A 176 9.65 7.16 -13.94
N ALA A 177 10.73 7.29 -13.15
CA ALA A 177 12.01 7.90 -13.55
C ALA A 177 12.85 7.04 -14.51
#